data_AF-A0A957FCS9-F1
#
_entry.id   AF-A0A957FCS9-F1
#
_cell.length_a   1.000
_cell.length_b   1.000
_cell.length_c   1.000
_cell.angle_alpha   90.00
_cell.angle_beta   90.00
_cell.angle_gamma   90.00
#
_symmetry.space_group_name_H-M   'P 1'
#
loop_
_entity.id
_entity.type
_entity.pdbx_description
1 polymer ?
#
loop_
_entity_poly.entity_id
_entity_poly.type
_entity_poly.pdbx_seq_one_letter_code
_entity_poly.pdbx_strand_id
1 'polypeptide(L)' 'MNDTIPVRPDEQLDEQKLADYLRGKLPGSDQPLTVRQFGGGAANLTYLLDYGTQQYVLRRPPLG' A
#
# COMPACT_ATOMS: atom_id res chain seq x y z
N MET A 1 -13.48 -13.76 -3.17
CA MET A 1 -13.70 -12.30 -3.16
C MET A 1 -12.32 -11.67 -3.03
N ASN A 2 -11.93 -10.79 -3.94
CA ASN A 2 -10.63 -10.12 -3.85
C ASN A 2 -10.84 -8.86 -3.00
N ASP A 3 -10.38 -8.86 -1.75
CA ASP A 3 -10.64 -7.78 -0.80
C ASP A 3 -9.92 -6.46 -1.17
N THR A 4 -9.00 -6.54 -2.13
CA THR A 4 -8.27 -5.40 -2.67
C THR A 4 -8.77 -4.98 -4.05
N ILE A 5 -8.84 -3.68 -4.26
CA ILE A 5 -9.15 -2.98 -5.50
C ILE A 5 -7.89 -2.24 -6.01
N PRO A 6 -7.86 -1.79 -7.28
CA PRO A 6 -6.91 -0.75 -7.69
C PRO A 6 -7.04 0.47 -6.77
N VAL A 7 -5.92 1.15 -6.52
CA VAL A 7 -5.93 2.38 -5.72
C VAL A 7 -6.83 3.42 -6.39
N ARG A 8 -7.76 4.02 -5.66
CA ARG A 8 -8.64 5.04 -6.23
C ARG A 8 -7.81 6.26 -6.66
N PRO A 9 -8.13 6.93 -7.79
CA PRO A 9 -7.31 8.00 -8.33
C PRO A 9 -7.06 9.17 -7.37
N ASP A 10 -8.03 9.49 -6.53
CA ASP A 10 -8.02 10.52 -5.50
C ASP A 10 -7.32 10.09 -4.21
N GLU A 11 -7.08 8.79 -4.03
CA GLU A 11 -6.45 8.18 -2.85
C GLU A 11 -5.04 7.64 -3.17
N GLN A 12 -4.41 8.13 -4.23
CA GLN A 12 -3.09 7.65 -4.67
C GLN A 12 -1.97 7.98 -3.69
N LEU A 13 -1.00 7.07 -3.61
CA LEU A 13 0.27 7.25 -2.93
C LEU A 13 1.35 7.52 -3.97
N ASP A 14 2.37 8.30 -3.58
CA ASP A 14 3.61 8.35 -4.34
C ASP A 14 4.37 7.04 -4.09
N GLU A 15 4.10 6.02 -4.90
CA GLU A 15 4.63 4.67 -4.73
C GLU A 15 6.17 4.65 -4.76
N GLN A 16 6.78 5.51 -5.58
CA GLN A 16 8.23 5.62 -5.66
C GLN A 16 8.81 6.16 -4.35
N LYS A 17 8.28 7.27 -3.83
CA LYS A 17 8.73 7.80 -2.53
C LYS A 17 8.47 6.82 -1.40
N LEU A 18 7.36 6.08 -1.44
CA LEU A 18 7.05 5.06 -0.44
C LEU A 18 8.05 3.90 -0.50
N ALA A 19 8.34 3.37 -1.69
CA ALA A 19 9.31 2.29 -1.90
C ALA A 19 10.70 2.72 -1.44
N ASP A 20 11.16 3.91 -1.82
CA ASP A 20 12.46 4.43 -1.41
C ASP A 20 12.53 4.66 0.10
N TYR A 21 11.45 5.11 0.73
CA TYR A 21 11.38 5.26 2.18
C TYR A 21 11.44 3.92 2.92
N LEU A 22 10.81 2.87 2.38
CA LEU A 22 10.69 1.56 3.04
C LEU A 22 11.87 0.62 2.77
N ARG A 23 12.65 0.85 1.70
CA ARG A 23 13.80 0.03 1.31
C ARG A 23 14.77 -0.19 2.49
N GLY A 24 15.08 -1.45 2.78
CA GLY A 24 15.93 -1.87 3.90
C GLY A 24 15.31 -1.74 5.29
N LYS A 25 14.09 -1.20 5.44
CA LYS A 25 13.40 -1.08 6.74
C LYS A 25 12.47 -2.25 7.04
N LEU A 26 12.04 -2.95 6.00
CA LEU A 26 11.18 -4.13 6.09
C LEU A 26 11.82 -5.31 5.36
N PRO A 27 11.67 -6.54 5.87
CA PRO A 27 12.00 -7.74 5.12
C PRO A 27 11.39 -7.71 3.71
N GLY A 28 12.19 -8.01 2.68
CA GLY A 28 11.73 -8.04 1.29
C GLY A 28 11.54 -6.67 0.62
N SER A 29 11.71 -5.55 1.32
CA SER A 29 11.53 -4.20 0.75
C SER A 29 12.56 -3.78 -0.32
N ASP A 30 13.56 -4.63 -0.58
CA ASP A 30 14.48 -4.46 -1.71
C ASP A 30 13.89 -4.95 -3.04
N GLN A 31 12.76 -5.67 -3.00
CA GLN A 31 12.02 -6.10 -4.18
C GLN A 31 11.11 -4.99 -4.72
N PRO A 32 10.62 -5.10 -5.97
CA PRO A 32 9.64 -4.16 -6.50
C PRO A 32 8.36 -4.12 -5.66
N LEU A 33 7.88 -2.92 -5.37
CA LEU A 33 6.63 -2.68 -4.67
C LEU A 33 5.47 -2.62 -5.66
N THR A 34 4.40 -3.37 -5.39
CA THR A 34 3.07 -3.16 -5.98
C THR A 34 2.10 -2.72 -4.88
N VAL A 35 1.32 -1.67 -5.16
CA VAL A 35 0.32 -1.17 -4.20
C VAL A 35 -1.09 -1.48 -4.68
N ARG A 36 -1.91 -1.98 -3.75
CA ARG A 36 -3.37 -2.08 -3.93
C ARG A 36 -4.09 -1.50 -2.73
N GLN A 37 -5.38 -1.24 -2.86
CA GLN A 37 -6.17 -0.67 -1.78
C GLN A 37 -7.21 -1.68 -1.29
N PHE A 38 -7.48 -1.74 -0.01
CA PHE A 38 -8.62 -2.49 0.52
C PHE A 38 -9.91 -1.71 0.26
N GLY A 39 -10.90 -2.35 -0.39
CA GLY A 39 -12.14 -1.70 -0.80
C GLY A 39 -13.15 -1.45 0.33
N GLY A 40 -12.99 -2.16 1.46
CA GLY A 40 -13.88 -2.10 2.61
C GLY A 40 -13.37 -1.16 3.70
N GLY A 41 -14.21 -0.20 4.12
CA GLY A 41 -13.95 0.66 5.27
C GLY A 41 -14.09 2.16 4.93
N ALA A 42 -14.68 2.93 5.85
CA ALA A 42 -14.93 4.37 5.69
C ALA A 42 -14.03 5.26 6.57
N ALA A 43 -13.22 4.67 7.46
CA ALA A 43 -12.51 5.43 8.50
C ALA A 43 -11.01 5.64 8.25
N ASN A 44 -10.32 4.70 7.58
CA ASN A 44 -8.90 4.83 7.24
C ASN A 44 -8.65 4.26 5.85
N LEU A 45 -7.78 4.92 5.10
CA LEU A 45 -7.26 4.39 3.86
C LEU A 45 -6.30 3.24 4.20
N THR A 46 -6.58 2.07 3.63
CA THR A 46 -5.82 0.86 3.92
C THR A 46 -5.30 0.30 2.61
N TYR A 47 -3.99 0.08 2.54
CA TYR A 47 -3.29 -0.37 1.34
C TYR A 47 -2.57 -1.68 1.62
N LEU A 48 -2.58 -2.57 0.63
CA LEU A 48 -1.70 -3.72 0.55
C LEU A 48 -0.41 -3.27 -0.14
N LEU A 49 0.73 -3.46 0.53
CA LEU A 49 2.05 -3.34 -0.06
C LEU A 49 2.54 -4.75 -0.35
N ASP A 50 2.75 -5.06 -1.62
CA ASP A 50 3.18 -6.38 -2.08
C ASP A 50 4.60 -6.31 -2.66
N TYR A 51 5.52 -7.05 -2.03
CA TYR A 51 6.92 -7.22 -2.45
C TYR A 51 7.16 -8.63 -3.03
N GLY A 52 6.11 -9.32 -3.46
CA GLY A 52 6.13 -10.68 -3.99
C GLY A 52 6.06 -11.73 -2.89
N THR A 53 7.18 -12.00 -2.22
CA THR A 53 7.23 -13.01 -1.14
C THR A 53 6.76 -12.48 0.20
N GLN A 54 6.67 -11.16 0.34
CA GLN A 54 6.31 -10.49 1.58
C GLN A 54 5.23 -9.44 1.32
N GLN A 55 4.22 -9.43 2.20
CA GLN A 55 3.10 -8.50 2.12
C GLN A 55 2.95 -7.73 3.43
N TYR A 56 2.57 -6.47 3.32
CA TYR A 56 2.33 -5.56 4.45
C TYR A 56 1.03 -4.79 4.26
N VAL A 57 0.46 -4.34 5.39
CA VAL A 57 -0.69 -3.44 5.40
C VAL A 57 -0.24 -2.06 5.84
N LEU A 58 -0.43 -1.07 4.97
CA LEU A 58 -0.25 0.34 5.30
C LEU A 58 -1.61 0.95 5.65
N ARG A 59 -1.70 1.58 6.82
CA ARG A 59 -2.88 2.32 7.27
C ARG A 59 -2.56 3.81 7.31
N ARG A 60 -3.42 4.61 6.70
CA ARG A 60 -3.34 6.07 6.65
C ARG A 60 -4.68 6.67 7.06
N PRO A 61 -4.70 7.79 7.81
CA PRO A 61 -5.91 8.59 7.98
C PRO A 61 -6.55 8.98 6.63
N PRO A 62 -7.84 9.36 6.61
CA PRO A 62 -8.47 9.94 5.43
C PRO A 62 -7.69 11.15 4.89
N LEU A 63 -7.89 11.48 3.61
CA LEU A 63 -7.39 12.71 3.02
C LEU A 63 -8.30 13.88 3.45
N GLY A 64 -8.26 14.24 4.73
CA GLY A 64 -9.13 15.28 5.32
C GLY A 64 -9.24 15.15 6.83
#